data_AF-A0A1F3VGQ8-F1
#
_entry.id   AF-A0A1F3VGQ8-F1
#
_cell.length_a   1.000
_cell.length_b   1.000
_cell.length_c   1.000
_cell.angle_alpha   90.00
_cell.angle_beta   90.00
_cell.angle_gamma   90.00
#
_symmetry.space_group_name_H-M   'P 1'
#
loop_
_entity.id
_entity.type
_entity.pdbx_description
1 polymer ?
#
loop_
_entity_poly.entity_id
_entity_poly.type
_entity_poly.pdbx_seq_one_letter_code
_entity_poly.pdbx_strand_id
1 'polypeptide(L)'
;MDERGTLDGVYVKAIETYPNPKTQEFNFGVGLYPYNAYYSGFGLGGSFTYYFNKTWAWDIVNGMSFFSFDKDLISVLAEDFGVEPEQIERIKFLVGSNLKYVHSYGKLIFLKKFIRYYRSSFIFGVGLASTNERSYFTGNFGFDINFFVNDSFSVKFEACDSMALNGSSIASPNYIVVKIVTGISY
;
A
#
# COMPACT_ATOMS: atom_id res chain seq x y z
N MET A 1 14.15 -20.15 -40.17
CA MET A 1 13.26 -21.15 -39.55
C MET A 1 12.60 -20.47 -38.37
N ASP A 2 11.31 -20.18 -38.46
CA ASP A 2 10.50 -19.56 -37.40
C ASP A 2 9.30 -20.50 -37.23
N GLU A 3 9.19 -21.13 -36.05
CA GLU A 3 8.23 -22.19 -35.75
C GLU A 3 6.82 -21.60 -35.56
N ARG A 4 6.13 -21.32 -36.67
CA ARG A 4 4.76 -20.79 -36.66
C ARG A 4 3.77 -21.91 -36.97
N GLY A 5 3.05 -22.38 -35.95
CA GLY A 5 1.86 -23.22 -36.15
C GLY A 5 0.75 -22.41 -36.82
N THR A 6 0.37 -22.80 -38.03
CA THR A 6 -0.78 -22.26 -38.74
C THR A 6 -2.02 -23.07 -38.35
N LEU A 7 -3.14 -22.39 -38.09
CA LEU A 7 -4.48 -22.98 -38.11
C LEU A 7 -5.13 -22.50 -39.40
N ASP A 8 -5.46 -23.42 -40.29
CA ASP A 8 -6.18 -23.17 -41.56
C ASP A 8 -5.56 -22.10 -42.47
N GLY A 9 -4.23 -22.04 -42.56
CA GLY A 9 -3.53 -21.13 -43.48
C GLY A 9 -3.50 -19.67 -43.02
N VAL A 10 -3.98 -19.37 -41.82
CA VAL A 10 -3.92 -18.04 -41.21
C VAL A 10 -2.83 -17.99 -40.15
N TYR A 11 -2.04 -16.91 -40.15
CA TYR A 11 -1.01 -16.66 -39.15
C TYR A 11 -1.66 -16.38 -37.79
N VAL A 12 -1.55 -17.34 -36.86
CA VAL A 12 -1.98 -17.14 -35.47
C VAL A 12 -0.80 -16.62 -34.66
N LYS A 13 -0.94 -15.43 -34.06
CA LYS A 13 0.05 -14.85 -33.15
C LYS A 13 -0.57 -14.69 -31.76
N ALA A 14 -0.21 -15.57 -30.82
CA ALA A 14 -0.77 -15.60 -29.47
C ALA A 14 0.10 -14.85 -28.44
N ILE A 15 0.63 -13.67 -28.78
CA ILE A 15 1.39 -12.85 -27.82
C ILE A 15 0.71 -11.49 -27.70
N GLU A 16 -0.19 -11.37 -26.73
CA GLU A 16 -0.73 -10.08 -26.31
C GLU A 16 0.13 -9.55 -25.15
N THR A 17 0.98 -8.57 -25.48
CA THR A 17 1.82 -7.87 -24.51
C THR A 17 0.96 -7.16 -23.47
N TYR A 18 1.20 -7.40 -22.17
CA TYR A 18 0.50 -6.66 -21.10
C TYR A 18 0.67 -5.14 -21.34
N PRO A 19 -0.43 -4.39 -21.56
CA PRO A 19 -0.35 -2.95 -21.69
C PRO A 19 0.09 -2.41 -20.34
N ASN A 20 1.20 -1.66 -20.32
CA ASN A 20 1.50 -0.89 -19.11
C ASN A 20 0.39 0.16 -19.01
N PRO A 21 -0.36 0.21 -17.90
CA PRO A 21 -1.15 1.38 -17.60
C PRO A 21 -0.26 2.61 -17.71
N LYS A 22 -0.94 3.73 -17.93
CA LYS A 22 -0.39 5.08 -17.92
C LYS A 22 0.75 5.31 -16.91
N THR A 23 1.66 6.22 -17.24
CA THR A 23 2.91 6.39 -16.49
C THR A 23 2.73 7.13 -15.16
N GLN A 24 1.61 7.83 -14.98
CA GLN A 24 1.31 8.60 -13.77
C GLN A 24 0.03 8.06 -13.13
N GLU A 25 0.02 7.95 -11.81
CA GLU A 25 -1.14 7.49 -11.04
C GLU A 25 -1.31 8.32 -9.78
N PHE A 26 -2.47 8.96 -9.65
CA PHE A 26 -2.90 9.60 -8.41
C PHE A 26 -3.73 8.61 -7.61
N ASN A 27 -3.40 8.48 -6.34
CA ASN A 27 -4.01 7.51 -5.44
C ASN A 27 -4.72 8.22 -4.29
N PHE A 28 -5.90 7.75 -3.93
CA PHE A 28 -6.64 8.18 -2.74
C PHE A 28 -7.18 6.96 -2.03
N GLY A 29 -7.10 6.91 -0.71
CA GLY A 29 -7.47 5.70 0.01
C GLY A 29 -7.72 5.88 1.47
N VAL A 30 -8.22 4.80 2.05
CA VAL A 30 -8.47 4.64 3.47
C VAL A 30 -7.60 3.53 4.00
N GLY A 31 -7.25 3.59 5.28
CA GLY A 31 -6.35 2.62 5.90
C GLY A 31 -6.75 2.29 7.32
N LEU A 32 -6.30 1.14 7.78
CA LEU A 32 -6.45 0.69 9.16
C LEU A 32 -5.06 0.44 9.75
N TYR A 33 -4.89 0.94 10.97
CA TYR A 33 -3.75 0.67 11.84
C TYR A 33 -4.23 -0.18 13.03
N PRO A 34 -4.09 -1.52 12.99
CA PRO A 34 -4.68 -2.41 13.99
C PRO A 34 -3.74 -2.85 15.12
N TYR A 35 -2.43 -2.60 14.99
CA TYR A 35 -1.39 -3.37 15.70
C TYR A 35 -1.03 -2.86 17.12
N ASN A 36 -1.54 -1.72 17.57
CA ASN A 36 -1.30 -1.27 18.94
C ASN A 36 -2.29 -1.93 19.92
N ALA A 37 -1.83 -2.36 21.10
CA ALA A 37 -2.68 -3.03 22.09
C ALA A 37 -3.73 -2.10 22.72
N TYR A 38 -3.44 -0.80 22.78
CA TYR A 38 -4.23 0.20 23.48
C TYR A 38 -5.18 0.96 22.55
N TYR A 39 -4.83 1.13 21.28
CA TYR A 39 -5.67 1.86 20.33
C TYR A 39 -5.64 1.24 18.93
N SER A 40 -6.64 1.56 18.14
CA SER A 40 -6.67 1.32 16.69
C SER A 40 -6.82 2.67 15.97
N GLY A 41 -6.36 2.72 14.72
CA GLY A 41 -6.48 3.94 13.90
C GLY A 41 -7.19 3.68 12.58
N PHE A 42 -8.05 4.61 12.18
CA PHE A 42 -8.55 4.71 10.82
C PHE A 42 -7.85 5.87 10.12
N GLY A 43 -7.34 5.64 8.92
CA GLY A 43 -6.54 6.61 8.18
C GLY A 43 -7.18 7.02 6.85
N LEU A 44 -6.93 8.26 6.44
CA LEU A 44 -7.26 8.80 5.13
C LEU A 44 -5.98 9.33 4.49
N GLY A 45 -5.78 9.03 3.21
CA GLY A 45 -4.51 9.36 2.57
C GLY A 45 -4.57 9.38 1.06
N GLY A 46 -3.44 9.77 0.48
CA GLY A 46 -3.24 9.77 -0.96
C GLY A 46 -1.77 9.64 -1.32
N SER A 47 -1.52 9.35 -2.59
CA SER A 47 -0.16 9.22 -3.11
C SER A 47 -0.06 9.60 -4.57
N PHE A 48 1.16 9.86 -5.03
CA PHE A 48 1.47 10.06 -6.44
C PHE A 48 2.57 9.10 -6.87
N THR A 49 2.25 8.23 -7.81
CA THR A 49 3.17 7.22 -8.33
C THR A 49 3.51 7.49 -9.78
N TYR A 50 4.81 7.47 -10.08
CA TYR A 50 5.37 7.53 -11.43
C TYR A 50 5.97 6.18 -11.82
N TYR A 51 5.50 5.58 -12.91
CA TYR A 51 6.00 4.32 -13.45
C TYR A 51 7.07 4.59 -14.52
N PHE A 52 8.33 4.26 -14.22
CA PHE A 52 9.43 4.37 -15.18
C PHE A 52 9.27 3.34 -16.31
N ASN A 53 8.85 2.13 -15.95
CA ASN A 53 8.65 1.01 -16.85
C ASN A 53 7.70 -0.02 -16.20
N LYS A 54 7.63 -1.23 -16.76
CA LYS A 54 6.77 -2.29 -16.27
C LYS A 54 7.23 -2.90 -14.93
N THR A 55 8.48 -2.70 -14.56
CA THR A 55 9.15 -3.33 -13.42
C THR A 55 9.34 -2.36 -12.26
N TRP A 56 9.59 -1.08 -12.54
CA TRP A 56 9.94 -0.09 -11.54
C TRP A 56 9.01 1.11 -11.58
N ALA A 57 8.56 1.51 -10.39
CA ALA A 57 7.83 2.75 -10.17
C ALA A 57 8.38 3.47 -8.94
N TRP A 58 8.15 4.77 -8.88
CA TRP A 58 8.45 5.61 -7.73
C TRP A 58 7.16 6.24 -7.24
N ASP A 59 6.74 5.85 -6.04
CA ASP A 59 5.71 6.54 -5.27
C ASP A 59 6.36 7.75 -4.61
N ILE A 60 6.33 8.87 -5.34
CA ILE A 60 7.11 10.08 -5.02
C ILE A 60 6.73 10.60 -3.64
N VAL A 61 5.43 10.64 -3.37
CA VAL A 61 4.87 11.02 -2.08
C VAL A 61 3.69 10.12 -1.76
N ASN A 62 3.71 9.58 -0.55
CA ASN A 62 2.63 8.81 0.08
C ASN A 62 2.32 9.45 1.41
N GLY A 63 1.08 9.83 1.66
CA GLY A 63 0.68 10.44 2.91
C GLY A 63 -0.60 9.83 3.45
N MET A 64 -0.67 9.60 4.76
CA MET A 64 -1.88 9.16 5.44
C MET A 64 -1.99 9.83 6.81
N SER A 65 -3.13 10.45 7.09
CA SER A 65 -3.50 10.99 8.39
C SER A 65 -4.41 10.02 9.13
N PHE A 66 -4.29 9.92 10.45
CA PHE A 66 -4.97 8.92 11.28
C PHE A 66 -5.86 9.54 12.35
N PHE A 67 -7.02 8.91 12.54
CA PHE A 67 -7.95 9.13 13.63
C PHE A 67 -7.92 7.89 14.53
N SER A 68 -7.44 8.05 15.76
CA SER A 68 -7.25 6.93 16.70
C SER A 68 -8.42 6.79 17.66
N PHE A 69 -8.79 5.57 17.99
CA PHE A 69 -9.83 5.21 18.94
C PHE A 69 -9.34 4.11 19.89
N ASP A 70 -9.84 4.17 21.12
CA ASP A 70 -9.36 3.34 22.23
C ASP A 70 -9.89 1.92 22.10
N LYS A 71 -9.10 0.95 22.58
CA LYS A 71 -9.51 -0.46 22.68
C LYS A 71 -9.96 -0.77 24.10
N ASP A 72 -10.81 -1.79 24.22
CA ASP A 72 -11.37 -2.29 25.48
C ASP A 72 -10.30 -2.70 26.51
N LEU A 73 -9.06 -2.95 26.08
CA LEU A 73 -7.96 -3.24 27.00
C LEU A 73 -7.68 -2.06 27.96
N ILE A 74 -7.80 -0.82 27.47
CA ILE A 74 -7.64 0.38 28.32
C ILE A 74 -8.75 0.42 29.37
N SER A 75 -10.00 0.15 28.98
CA SER A 75 -11.12 0.18 29.92
C SER A 75 -10.98 -0.91 30.99
N VAL A 76 -10.52 -2.12 30.65
CA VAL A 76 -10.28 -3.19 31.63
C VAL A 76 -9.14 -2.84 32.59
N LEU A 77 -8.03 -2.25 32.12
CA LEU A 77 -6.92 -1.82 32.98
C LEU A 77 -7.36 -0.74 33.99
N ALA A 78 -8.21 0.19 33.55
CA ALA A 78 -8.76 1.24 34.39
C ALA A 78 -9.82 0.71 35.38
N GLU A 79 -10.76 -0.12 34.91
CA GLU A 79 -11.91 -0.60 35.69
C GLU A 79 -11.55 -1.72 36.67
N ASP A 80 -10.76 -2.71 36.24
CA ASP A 80 -10.48 -3.91 37.04
C ASP A 80 -9.19 -3.79 37.87
N PHE A 81 -8.23 -3.00 37.40
CA PHE A 81 -6.91 -2.89 38.04
C PHE A 81 -6.60 -1.49 38.60
N GLY A 82 -7.42 -0.48 38.29
CA GLY A 82 -7.20 0.90 38.75
C GLY A 82 -5.88 1.51 38.24
N VAL A 83 -5.34 0.98 37.15
CA VAL A 83 -4.09 1.45 36.54
C VAL A 83 -4.42 2.11 35.22
N GLU A 84 -4.33 3.44 35.17
CA GLU A 84 -4.40 4.18 33.92
C GLU A 84 -3.02 4.17 33.23
N PRO A 85 -2.93 3.82 31.94
CA PRO A 85 -1.67 3.93 31.21
C PRO A 85 -1.22 5.40 31.14
N GLU A 86 0.03 5.66 31.54
CA GLU A 86 0.70 6.95 31.26
C GLU A 86 0.68 7.23 29.75
N GLN A 87 0.50 8.50 29.38
CA GLN A 87 0.29 9.02 28.01
C GLN A 87 0.62 8.04 26.87
N ILE A 88 -0.43 7.51 26.23
CA ILE A 88 -0.27 6.62 25.07
C ILE A 88 0.16 7.45 23.86
N GLU A 89 1.32 7.12 23.30
CA GLU A 89 1.78 7.70 22.04
C GLU A 89 0.94 7.15 20.88
N ARG A 90 0.23 8.06 20.19
CA ARG A 90 -0.71 7.77 19.09
C ARG A 90 -0.20 8.35 17.78
N ILE A 91 -0.21 7.53 16.75
CA ILE A 91 0.10 7.94 15.38
C ILE A 91 -0.91 9.01 14.89
N LYS A 92 -0.38 10.10 14.32
CA LYS A 92 -1.15 11.19 13.70
C LYS A 92 -1.06 11.15 12.19
N PHE A 93 0.14 11.03 11.65
CA PHE A 93 0.32 10.90 10.21
C PHE A 93 1.58 10.11 9.85
N LEU A 94 1.52 9.50 8.67
CA LEU A 94 2.65 8.90 7.98
C LEU A 94 2.86 9.65 6.67
N VAL A 95 4.11 9.98 6.35
CA VAL A 95 4.48 10.51 5.03
C VAL A 95 5.75 9.82 4.56
N GLY A 96 5.85 9.49 3.27
CA GLY A 96 7.04 8.81 2.76
C GLY A 96 7.18 8.88 1.25
N SER A 97 8.31 8.35 0.80
CA SER A 97 8.65 8.19 -0.61
C SER A 97 9.15 6.77 -0.82
N ASN A 98 8.56 6.05 -1.77
CA ASN A 98 8.77 4.61 -1.90
C ASN A 98 9.12 4.22 -3.33
N LEU A 99 10.13 3.37 -3.48
CA LEU A 99 10.38 2.62 -4.70
C LEU A 99 9.46 1.39 -4.71
N LYS A 100 8.84 1.14 -5.86
CA LYS A 100 7.99 -0.03 -6.08
C LYS A 100 8.61 -0.95 -7.12
N TYR A 101 8.77 -2.22 -6.75
CA TYR A 101 9.21 -3.28 -7.64
C TYR A 101 8.02 -4.16 -8.03
N VAL A 102 7.59 -4.04 -9.28
CA VAL A 102 6.53 -4.85 -9.85
C VAL A 102 7.06 -6.25 -10.14
N HIS A 103 6.64 -7.21 -9.32
CA HIS A 103 7.11 -8.59 -9.42
C HIS A 103 6.16 -9.47 -10.24
N SER A 104 4.89 -9.10 -10.36
CA SER A 104 3.95 -9.83 -11.22
C SER A 104 2.89 -8.94 -11.84
N TYR A 105 2.43 -9.38 -13.01
CA TYR A 105 1.33 -8.80 -13.76
C TYR A 105 0.52 -9.93 -14.38
N GLY A 106 -0.78 -9.73 -14.53
CA GLY A 106 -1.60 -10.76 -15.13
C GLY A 106 -2.98 -10.29 -15.57
N LYS A 107 -3.71 -11.23 -16.15
CA LYS A 107 -5.08 -11.06 -16.63
C LYS A 107 -6.02 -11.87 -15.77
N LEU A 108 -7.14 -11.26 -15.42
CA LEU A 108 -8.25 -11.86 -14.71
C LEU A 108 -9.45 -11.91 -15.66
N ILE A 109 -10.11 -13.05 -15.72
CA ILE A 109 -11.36 -13.19 -16.46
C ILE A 109 -12.48 -13.12 -15.44
N PHE A 110 -13.15 -11.97 -15.37
CA PHE A 110 -14.32 -11.77 -14.51
C PHE A 110 -15.59 -12.13 -15.28
N LEU A 111 -16.44 -12.97 -14.68
CA LEU A 111 -17.72 -13.42 -15.25
C LEU A 111 -17.63 -13.96 -16.70
N LYS A 112 -16.53 -14.62 -17.05
CA LYS A 112 -16.25 -15.24 -18.37
C LYS A 112 -16.19 -14.26 -19.56
N LYS A 113 -16.36 -12.95 -19.35
CA LYS A 113 -16.47 -11.96 -20.43
C LYS A 113 -15.58 -10.74 -20.25
N PHE A 114 -15.26 -10.36 -19.02
CA PHE A 114 -14.49 -9.16 -18.74
C PHE A 114 -13.05 -9.53 -18.44
N ILE A 115 -12.17 -9.32 -19.41
CA ILE A 115 -10.73 -9.42 -19.19
C ILE A 115 -10.29 -8.14 -18.48
N ARG A 116 -9.76 -8.27 -17.27
CA ARG A 116 -9.21 -7.19 -16.45
C ARG A 116 -7.76 -7.50 -16.12
N TYR A 117 -7.01 -6.47 -15.76
CA TYR A 117 -5.59 -6.59 -15.48
C TYR A 117 -5.34 -6.45 -13.99
N TYR A 118 -4.29 -7.10 -13.50
CA TYR A 118 -3.76 -6.83 -12.16
C TYR A 118 -2.24 -6.69 -12.19
N ARG A 119 -1.74 -5.99 -11.18
CA ARG A 119 -0.33 -5.77 -10.91
C ARG A 119 -0.06 -6.01 -9.44
N SER A 120 1.03 -6.68 -9.11
CA SER A 120 1.51 -6.76 -7.73
C SER A 120 2.94 -6.26 -7.60
N SER A 121 3.21 -5.55 -6.52
CA SER A 121 4.50 -4.91 -6.29
C SER A 121 4.95 -5.06 -4.85
N PHE A 122 6.27 -5.11 -4.66
CA PHE A 122 6.89 -4.84 -3.37
C PHE A 122 7.18 -3.34 -3.23
N ILE A 123 7.14 -2.84 -2.00
CA ILE A 123 7.33 -1.44 -1.63
C ILE A 123 8.58 -1.38 -0.75
N PHE A 124 9.49 -0.48 -1.07
CA PHE A 124 10.69 -0.18 -0.28
C PHE A 124 10.87 1.33 -0.23
N GLY A 125 11.04 1.91 0.94
CA GLY A 125 11.15 3.36 1.01
C GLY A 125 11.60 3.89 2.34
N VAL A 126 11.49 5.20 2.46
CA VAL A 126 11.74 5.92 3.69
C VAL A 126 10.61 6.90 3.94
N GLY A 127 10.41 7.27 5.19
CA GLY A 127 9.37 8.22 5.55
C GLY A 127 9.56 8.84 6.93
N LEU A 128 8.52 9.51 7.36
CA LEU A 128 8.36 10.11 8.67
C LEU A 128 7.04 9.61 9.26
N ALA A 129 7.10 9.06 10.46
CA ALA A 129 5.95 8.77 11.29
C ALA A 129 5.85 9.81 12.40
N SER A 130 4.74 10.54 12.45
CA SER A 130 4.49 11.54 13.47
C SER A 130 3.40 11.09 14.41
N THR A 131 3.62 11.29 15.70
CA THR A 131 2.71 10.95 16.78
C THR A 131 2.26 12.23 17.50
N ASN A 132 1.47 12.10 18.57
CA ASN A 132 1.19 13.23 19.45
C ASN A 132 2.42 13.76 20.21
N GLU A 133 3.45 12.94 20.42
CA GLU A 133 4.60 13.28 21.24
C GLU A 133 5.85 13.58 20.41
N ARG A 134 6.12 12.78 19.37
CA ARG A 134 7.40 12.74 18.67
C ARG A 134 7.23 12.46 17.18
N SER A 135 8.34 12.56 16.45
CA SER A 135 8.40 12.17 15.05
C SER A 135 9.62 11.30 14.80
N TYR A 136 9.44 10.25 14.02
CA TYR A 136 10.44 9.22 13.75
C TYR A 136 10.70 9.16 12.25
N PHE A 137 11.99 9.13 11.86
CA PHE A 137 12.33 8.65 10.53
C PHE A 137 12.05 7.15 10.45
N THR A 138 11.50 6.71 9.33
CA THR A 138 11.05 5.33 9.12
C THR A 138 11.65 4.74 7.85
N GLY A 139 11.89 3.43 7.90
CA GLY A 139 12.07 2.59 6.72
C GLY A 139 10.75 1.91 6.40
N ASN A 140 10.33 1.95 5.15
CA ASN A 140 9.07 1.37 4.69
C ASN A 140 9.33 0.06 3.94
N PHE A 141 8.61 -0.99 4.31
CA PHE A 141 8.57 -2.24 3.56
C PHE A 141 7.14 -2.73 3.44
N GLY A 142 6.74 -3.14 2.24
CA GLY A 142 5.36 -3.54 2.04
C GLY A 142 5.10 -4.23 0.72
N PHE A 143 3.82 -4.44 0.46
CA PHE A 143 3.35 -5.04 -0.77
C PHE A 143 2.00 -4.41 -1.17
N ASP A 144 1.74 -4.35 -2.47
CA ASP A 144 0.44 -3.97 -2.99
C ASP A 144 -0.02 -4.85 -4.15
N ILE A 145 -1.34 -4.98 -4.29
CA ILE A 145 -2.02 -5.55 -5.45
C ILE A 145 -2.97 -4.51 -6.02
N ASN A 146 -2.74 -4.09 -7.25
CA ASN A 146 -3.57 -3.15 -7.99
C ASN A 146 -4.42 -3.87 -9.06
N PHE A 147 -5.73 -3.68 -9.02
CA PHE A 147 -6.71 -4.25 -9.96
C PHE A 147 -7.26 -3.14 -10.87
N PHE A 148 -7.08 -3.28 -12.17
CA PHE A 148 -7.53 -2.30 -13.16
C PHE A 148 -8.99 -2.56 -13.55
N VAL A 149 -9.86 -1.60 -13.24
CA VAL A 149 -11.27 -1.62 -13.64
C VAL A 149 -11.41 -1.11 -15.07
N ASN A 150 -10.61 -0.13 -15.48
CA ASN A 150 -10.45 0.33 -16.85
C ASN A 150 -9.03 0.92 -17.04
N ASP A 151 -8.76 1.53 -18.20
CA ASP A 151 -7.41 2.05 -18.53
C ASP A 151 -6.98 3.26 -17.67
N SER A 152 -7.94 3.90 -16.99
CA SER A 152 -7.71 5.10 -16.17
C SER A 152 -8.06 4.90 -14.69
N PHE A 153 -8.78 3.86 -14.30
CA PHE A 153 -9.26 3.65 -12.94
C PHE A 153 -8.88 2.25 -12.42
N SER A 154 -8.38 2.23 -11.20
CA SER A 154 -7.93 1.01 -10.53
C SER A 154 -8.25 1.02 -9.03
N VAL A 155 -8.28 -0.17 -8.44
CA VAL A 155 -8.48 -0.39 -7.00
C VAL A 155 -7.32 -1.24 -6.48
N LYS A 156 -6.68 -0.78 -5.42
CA LYS A 156 -5.44 -1.31 -4.88
C LYS A 156 -5.61 -1.68 -3.42
N PHE A 157 -5.09 -2.84 -3.07
CA PHE A 157 -4.88 -3.26 -1.69
C PHE A 157 -3.40 -3.11 -1.39
N GLU A 158 -3.07 -2.43 -0.30
CA GLU A 158 -1.68 -2.18 0.11
C GLU A 158 -1.53 -2.56 1.58
N ALA A 159 -0.46 -3.28 1.92
CA ALA A 159 -0.03 -3.50 3.29
C ALA A 159 1.42 -3.03 3.40
N CYS A 160 1.65 -2.04 4.26
CA CYS A 160 2.96 -1.42 4.40
C CYS A 160 3.31 -1.27 5.88
N ASP A 161 4.52 -1.66 6.22
CA ASP A 161 5.13 -1.51 7.52
C ASP A 161 6.13 -0.34 7.49
N SER A 162 5.91 0.65 8.36
CA SER A 162 6.84 1.75 8.60
C SER A 162 7.56 1.55 9.93
N MET A 163 8.84 1.17 9.86
CA MET A 163 9.69 0.86 11.02
C MET A 163 10.54 2.07 11.41
N ALA A 164 10.48 2.52 12.66
CA ALA A 164 11.29 3.66 13.12
C ALA A 164 12.80 3.34 13.15
N LEU A 165 13.61 4.22 12.55
CA LEU A 165 15.06 4.06 12.37
C LEU A 165 15.91 4.75 13.45
N ASN A 166 15.36 5.74 14.15
CA ASN A 166 16.08 6.47 15.21
C ASN A 166 15.68 5.95 16.59
N GLY A 167 16.52 5.10 17.17
CA GLY A 167 16.38 4.67 18.56
C GLY A 167 17.47 3.68 18.96
N SER A 168 18.41 4.13 19.79
CA SER A 168 19.33 3.27 20.55
C SER A 168 18.58 2.53 21.65
N SER A 169 17.62 1.67 21.28
CA SER A 169 16.92 0.75 22.17
C SER A 169 16.19 -0.34 21.37
N ILE A 170 16.07 -1.51 22.00
CA ILE A 170 15.60 -2.81 21.45
C ILE A 170 14.10 -2.81 21.06
N ALA A 171 13.44 -1.65 20.99
CA ALA A 171 12.03 -1.52 20.66
C ALA A 171 11.76 -0.27 19.80
N SER A 172 12.18 -0.28 18.54
CA SER A 172 11.71 0.70 17.56
C SER A 172 10.22 0.50 17.29
N PRO A 173 9.36 1.54 17.42
CA PRO A 173 7.95 1.40 17.09
C PRO A 173 7.79 1.05 15.60
N ASN A 174 6.81 0.19 15.34
CA ASN A 174 6.47 -0.33 14.04
C ASN A 174 5.02 0.04 13.73
N TYR A 175 4.79 0.57 12.52
CA TYR A 175 3.47 1.00 12.09
C TYR A 175 3.04 0.22 10.84
N ILE A 176 2.37 -0.91 11.05
CA ILE A 176 1.74 -1.67 9.95
C ILE A 176 0.36 -1.12 9.61
N VAL A 177 0.20 -0.71 8.36
CA VAL A 177 -1.04 -0.13 7.84
C VAL A 177 -1.52 -0.94 6.65
N VAL A 178 -2.79 -1.35 6.71
CA VAL A 178 -3.48 -2.00 5.59
C VAL A 178 -4.43 -0.99 4.97
N LYS A 179 -4.34 -0.79 3.66
CA LYS A 179 -5.05 0.24 2.91
C LYS A 179 -5.86 -0.34 1.77
N ILE A 180 -6.99 0.30 1.50
CA ILE A 180 -7.73 0.19 0.24
C ILE A 180 -7.64 1.55 -0.44
N VAL A 181 -7.18 1.54 -1.68
CA VAL A 181 -6.78 2.73 -2.42
C VAL A 181 -7.43 2.69 -3.80
N THR A 182 -7.96 3.81 -4.27
CA THR A 182 -8.36 4.01 -5.66
C THR A 182 -7.23 4.72 -6.40
N GLY A 183 -6.99 4.34 -7.65
CA GLY A 183 -5.96 4.92 -8.51
C GLY A 183 -6.56 5.50 -9.78
N ILE A 184 -6.18 6.72 -10.13
CA ILE A 184 -6.50 7.38 -11.40
C ILE A 184 -5.22 7.54 -12.22
N SER A 185 -5.16 6.89 -13.39
CA SER A 185 -3.95 6.81 -14.22
C SER A 185 -4.05 7.69 -15.48
N TYR A 186 -2.96 8.42 -15.83
CA TYR A 186 -2.89 9.45 -16.89
C TYR A 186 -1.79 9.28 -17.94
#